data_AF-A0A9E4CDV3-F1
#
_entry.id   AF-A0A9E4CDV3-F1
#
_cell.length_a   1.000
_cell.length_b   1.000
_cell.length_c   1.000
_cell.angle_alpha   90.00
_cell.angle_beta   90.00
_cell.angle_gamma   90.00
#
_symmetry.space_group_name_H-M   'P 1'
#
loop_
_entity.id
_entity.type
_entity.pdbx_description
1 polymer ?
#
loop_
_entity_poly.entity_id
_entity_poly.type
_entity_poly.pdbx_seq_one_letter_code
_entity_poly.pdbx_strand_id
1 'polypeptide(L)'
;MSDNLSSPILHRDLLFAPIDIDLHLERIGGGNETEVYCTDDRRYVVKVKGEHSGSVQEMLSHARMLRNATRRFATVMGARHRIPNYFLIAANTKGDAQLLALQPFHEDARALFQLDYTQLSLAERVALAKQLLDIIRRALGAYRKRGWMPDLYGRSSGSNAERTENNRWYRFPWRVWSFVIQRNLLRANNLMLTTGQDPRVILVDYDPVLRGKLYQRIYYALRALLFLRDFLLIGVMVVTGVVPNPGRASGHPAKQQT
;
A
#
# COMPACT_ATOMS: atom_id res chain seq x y z
N MET A 1 -20.22 24.93 16.35
CA MET A 1 -18.87 24.39 16.10
C MET A 1 -18.71 23.23 17.05
N SER A 2 -18.97 22.03 16.55
CA SER A 2 -19.00 20.82 17.36
C SER A 2 -17.76 20.02 17.01
N ASP A 3 -16.76 20.06 17.89
CA ASP A 3 -15.58 19.21 17.82
C ASP A 3 -16.01 17.75 18.07
N ASN A 4 -16.40 17.05 17.00
CA ASN A 4 -16.43 15.60 16.98
C ASN A 4 -15.02 15.10 16.65
N LEU A 5 -14.10 15.25 17.60
CA LEU A 5 -12.88 14.47 17.62
C LEU A 5 -13.29 13.04 17.95
N SER A 6 -13.48 12.22 16.90
CA SER A 6 -13.45 10.77 17.03
C SER A 6 -12.16 10.43 17.77
N SER A 7 -12.26 10.09 19.06
CA SER A 7 -11.07 9.73 19.83
C SER A 7 -10.37 8.58 19.09
N PRO A 8 -9.06 8.65 18.84
CA PRO A 8 -8.34 7.60 18.14
C PRO A 8 -8.65 6.27 18.83
N ILE A 9 -9.10 5.28 18.06
CA ILE A 9 -9.41 3.96 18.61
C ILE A 9 -8.07 3.30 18.94
N LEU A 10 -7.67 3.43 20.20
CA LEU A 10 -6.49 2.78 20.75
C LEU A 10 -6.74 1.26 20.78
N HIS A 11 -5.88 0.50 20.12
CA HIS A 11 -5.96 -0.95 20.12
C HIS A 11 -4.92 -1.53 21.07
N ARG A 12 -5.40 -2.29 22.06
CA ARG A 12 -4.56 -2.96 23.06
C ARG A 12 -4.51 -4.45 22.76
N ASP A 13 -3.33 -4.94 22.40
CA ASP A 13 -3.07 -6.37 22.21
C ASP A 13 -1.65 -6.69 22.69
N LEU A 14 -1.46 -7.87 23.31
CA LEU A 14 -0.15 -8.39 23.69
C LEU A 14 0.81 -8.50 22.49
N LEU A 15 0.24 -8.59 21.29
CA LEU A 15 0.94 -8.55 20.02
C LEU A 15 1.89 -7.35 19.91
N PHE A 16 1.56 -6.21 20.53
CA PHE A 16 2.35 -4.98 20.43
C PHE A 16 3.41 -4.81 21.53
N ALA A 17 3.44 -5.68 22.52
CA ALA A 17 4.39 -5.64 23.63
C ALA A 17 5.87 -5.51 23.24
N PRO A 18 6.33 -6.10 22.12
CA PRO A 18 7.72 -5.94 21.69
C PRO A 18 8.05 -4.58 21.05
N ILE A 19 7.04 -3.76 20.75
CA ILE A 19 7.17 -2.51 20.00
C ILE A 19 6.91 -1.32 20.92
N ASP A 20 5.87 -1.43 21.73
CA ASP A 20 5.45 -0.40 22.68
C ASP A 20 5.10 -1.06 24.01
N ILE A 21 5.72 -0.56 25.09
CA ILE A 21 5.56 -1.08 26.44
C ILE A 21 4.14 -0.84 26.98
N ASP A 22 3.48 0.22 26.49
CA ASP A 22 2.12 0.57 26.90
C ASP A 22 1.06 -0.18 26.07
N LEU A 23 1.49 -0.97 25.08
CA LEU A 23 0.65 -1.78 24.18
C LEU A 23 -0.35 -0.94 23.36
N HIS A 24 -0.11 0.35 23.16
CA HIS A 24 -1.08 1.27 22.60
C HIS A 24 -0.68 1.70 21.20
N LEU A 25 -1.33 1.11 20.20
CA LEU A 25 -1.19 1.60 18.83
C LEU A 25 -2.50 2.18 18.31
N GLU A 26 -2.39 3.31 17.61
CA GLU A 26 -3.50 3.94 16.91
C GLU A 26 -3.73 3.23 15.58
N ARG A 27 -4.96 2.79 15.32
CA ARG A 27 -5.29 2.22 14.01
C ARG A 27 -5.40 3.32 12.95
N ILE A 28 -4.48 3.33 11.98
CA ILE A 28 -4.42 4.34 10.91
C ILE A 28 -4.94 3.83 9.55
N GLY A 29 -5.19 2.52 9.40
CA GLY A 29 -5.76 1.99 8.16
C GLY A 29 -5.76 0.48 8.04
N GLY A 30 -6.07 -0.01 6.84
CA GLY A 30 -6.08 -1.43 6.52
C GLY A 30 -6.32 -1.73 5.04
N GLY A 31 -5.85 -2.90 4.61
CA GLY A 31 -6.05 -3.48 3.28
C GLY A 31 -6.59 -4.91 3.39
N ASN A 32 -6.73 -5.61 2.27
CA ASN A 32 -7.42 -6.91 2.20
C ASN A 32 -6.89 -7.97 3.21
N GLU A 33 -5.60 -7.92 3.54
CA GLU A 33 -4.91 -8.91 4.38
C GLU A 33 -4.03 -8.23 5.44
N THR A 34 -4.27 -6.95 5.76
CA THR A 34 -3.38 -6.21 6.67
C THR A 34 -4.14 -5.13 7.41
N GLU A 35 -4.01 -5.12 8.73
CA GLU A 35 -4.36 -3.95 9.56
C GLU A 35 -3.09 -3.12 9.80
N VAL A 36 -3.25 -1.80 9.82
CA VAL A 36 -2.14 -0.85 9.89
C VAL A 36 -2.35 0.06 11.10
N TYR A 37 -1.35 0.09 11.97
CA TYR A 37 -1.32 0.86 13.19
C TYR A 37 -0.09 1.78 13.22
N CYS A 38 -0.14 2.81 14.05
CA CYS A 38 0.96 3.74 14.32
C CYS A 38 1.32 3.69 15.81
N THR A 39 2.61 3.82 16.13
CA THR A 39 3.06 4.07 17.50
C THR A 39 2.61 5.46 17.98
N ASP A 40 2.40 5.59 19.28
CA ASP A 40 2.02 6.83 19.96
C ASP A 40 3.05 7.95 19.72
N ASP A 41 4.34 7.61 19.72
CA ASP A 41 5.46 8.49 19.42
C ASP A 41 5.60 8.82 17.92
N ARG A 42 4.71 8.27 17.08
CA ARG A 42 4.67 8.43 15.62
C ARG A 42 6.00 8.13 14.92
N ARG A 43 6.80 7.21 15.46
CA ARG A 43 8.05 6.79 14.80
C ARG A 43 7.85 5.62 13.85
N TYR A 44 6.88 4.75 14.13
CA TYR A 44 6.71 3.53 13.38
C TYR A 44 5.26 3.23 12.97
N VAL A 45 5.14 2.60 11.81
CA VAL A 45 3.95 1.90 11.35
C VAL A 45 4.10 0.43 11.62
N VAL A 46 3.08 -0.17 12.24
CA VAL A 46 2.97 -1.60 12.48
C VAL A 46 1.87 -2.18 11.59
N LYS A 47 2.24 -3.13 10.74
CA LYS A 47 1.33 -3.85 9.86
C LYS A 47 1.14 -5.25 10.39
N VAL A 48 -0.08 -5.56 10.85
CA VAL A 48 -0.47 -6.91 11.25
C VAL A 48 -0.84 -7.70 10.01
N LYS A 49 -0.04 -8.71 9.65
CA LYS A 49 -0.18 -9.45 8.39
C LYS A 49 -1.18 -10.62 8.56
N GLY A 50 -2.43 -10.37 8.17
CA GLY A 50 -3.53 -11.35 8.16
C GLY A 50 -4.00 -11.82 9.54
N GLU A 51 -5.07 -12.61 9.54
CA GLU A 51 -5.51 -13.41 10.70
C GLU A 51 -4.66 -14.70 10.86
N HIS A 52 -3.64 -14.87 10.01
CA HIS A 52 -2.82 -16.07 9.98
C HIS A 52 -1.87 -16.07 11.18
N SER A 53 -2.32 -16.73 12.23
CA SER A 53 -1.55 -17.14 13.39
C SER A 53 -1.22 -18.61 13.27
N GLY A 54 -0.16 -19.06 13.93
CA GLY A 54 0.25 -20.46 13.88
C GLY A 54 1.44 -20.72 14.76
N SER A 55 2.17 -21.80 14.46
CA SER A 55 3.40 -22.11 15.16
C SER A 55 4.49 -21.08 14.87
N VAL A 56 5.43 -20.93 15.81
CA VAL A 56 6.61 -20.07 15.64
C VAL A 56 7.40 -20.45 14.37
N GLN A 57 7.48 -21.74 14.04
CA GLN A 57 8.20 -22.23 12.88
C GLN A 57 7.52 -21.81 11.56
N GLU A 58 6.20 -21.90 11.47
CA GLU A 58 5.42 -21.43 10.33
C GLU A 58 5.59 -19.92 10.15
N MET A 59 5.46 -19.15 11.23
CA MET A 59 5.65 -17.69 11.19
C MET A 59 7.08 -17.30 10.83
N LEU A 60 8.08 -18.06 11.26
CA LEU A 60 9.48 -17.82 10.89
C LEU A 60 9.73 -18.11 9.41
N SER A 61 9.16 -19.19 8.87
CA SER A 61 9.20 -19.48 7.44
C SER A 61 8.53 -18.35 6.63
N HIS A 62 7.37 -17.90 7.09
CA HIS A 62 6.62 -16.81 6.47
C HIS A 62 7.40 -15.48 6.51
N ALA A 63 7.96 -15.12 7.65
CA ALA A 63 8.80 -13.93 7.83
C ALA A 63 10.03 -13.93 6.91
N ARG A 64 10.69 -15.09 6.75
CA ARG A 64 11.82 -15.24 5.83
C ARG A 64 11.40 -15.03 4.37
N MET A 65 10.24 -15.57 3.98
CA MET A 65 9.68 -15.39 2.65
C MET A 65 9.38 -13.90 2.37
N LEU A 66 8.68 -13.22 3.28
CA LEU A 66 8.39 -11.79 3.14
C LEU A 66 9.65 -10.93 3.16
N ARG A 67 10.63 -11.21 4.05
CA ARG A 67 11.93 -10.52 4.05
C ARG A 67 12.65 -10.65 2.71
N ASN A 68 12.63 -11.82 2.10
CA ASN A 68 13.22 -12.03 0.78
C ASN A 68 12.44 -11.31 -0.34
N ALA A 69 11.11 -11.24 -0.27
CA ALA A 69 10.31 -10.44 -1.19
C ALA A 69 10.61 -8.94 -1.04
N THR A 70 10.56 -8.41 0.17
CA THR A 70 10.92 -7.04 0.52
C THR A 70 12.29 -6.65 -0.01
N ARG A 71 13.33 -7.45 0.25
CA ARG A 71 14.68 -7.16 -0.26
C ARG A 71 14.72 -7.06 -1.79
N ARG A 72 14.06 -7.99 -2.48
CA ARG A 72 13.98 -8.01 -3.94
C ARG A 72 13.26 -6.79 -4.48
N PHE A 73 12.10 -6.45 -3.95
CA PHE A 73 11.30 -5.32 -4.39
C PHE A 73 11.97 -3.99 -4.05
N ALA A 74 12.52 -3.83 -2.85
CA ALA A 74 13.31 -2.66 -2.46
C ALA A 74 14.54 -2.44 -3.37
N THR A 75 15.17 -3.52 -3.85
CA THR A 75 16.26 -3.44 -4.84
C THR A 75 15.75 -2.93 -6.19
N VAL A 76 14.58 -3.39 -6.63
CA VAL A 76 13.96 -2.91 -7.87
C VAL A 76 13.59 -1.44 -7.76
N MET A 77 12.94 -1.04 -6.66
CA MET A 77 12.52 0.35 -6.43
C MET A 77 13.71 1.32 -6.38
N GLY A 78 14.86 0.86 -5.90
CA GLY A 78 16.04 1.71 -5.71
C GLY A 78 15.97 2.51 -4.41
N ALA A 79 17.11 3.10 -4.01
CA ALA A 79 17.26 3.72 -2.68
C ALA A 79 16.28 4.87 -2.42
N ARG A 80 15.93 5.64 -3.46
CA ARG A 80 15.03 6.80 -3.36
C ARG A 80 13.56 6.41 -3.15
N HIS A 81 13.13 5.25 -3.63
CA HIS A 81 11.72 4.86 -3.68
C HIS A 81 11.37 3.70 -2.73
N ARG A 82 12.29 3.35 -1.83
CA ARG A 82 12.09 2.30 -0.84
C ARG A 82 12.04 2.89 0.57
N ILE A 83 11.42 2.14 1.47
CA ILE A 83 11.52 2.35 2.91
C ILE A 83 12.04 1.08 3.58
N PRO A 84 12.73 1.20 4.74
CA PRO A 84 13.02 0.06 5.58
C PRO A 84 11.73 -0.69 5.97
N ASN A 85 11.83 -2.01 6.05
CA ASN A 85 10.72 -2.86 6.44
C ASN A 85 11.28 -4.07 7.20
N TYR A 86 10.93 -4.15 8.48
CA TYR A 86 11.38 -5.17 9.42
C TYR A 86 10.24 -6.11 9.74
N PHE A 87 10.57 -7.35 10.15
CA PHE A 87 9.58 -8.35 10.48
C PHE A 87 9.81 -8.83 11.91
N LEU A 88 8.75 -8.83 12.71
CA LEU A 88 8.73 -9.29 14.09
C LEU A 88 7.73 -10.43 14.23
N ILE A 89 8.04 -11.42 15.05
CA ILE A 89 7.10 -12.48 15.42
C ILE A 89 6.81 -12.26 16.89
N ALA A 90 5.52 -12.11 17.21
CA ALA A 90 5.04 -11.84 18.56
C ALA A 90 3.90 -12.79 18.88
N ALA A 91 3.69 -13.08 20.16
CA ALA A 91 2.54 -13.83 20.62
C ALA A 91 1.33 -12.90 20.69
N ASN A 92 0.20 -13.34 20.14
CA ASN A 92 -1.06 -12.62 20.30
C ASN A 92 -1.71 -12.93 21.67
N THR A 93 -2.88 -12.34 21.94
CA THR A 93 -3.66 -12.60 23.16
C THR A 93 -4.05 -14.07 23.39
N LYS A 94 -4.04 -14.92 22.36
CA LYS A 94 -4.31 -16.36 22.46
C LYS A 94 -3.04 -17.20 22.70
N GLY A 95 -1.86 -16.57 22.68
CA GLY A 95 -0.57 -17.23 22.78
C GLY A 95 -0.04 -17.77 21.44
N ASP A 96 -0.78 -17.59 20.34
CA ASP A 96 -0.33 -18.01 19.02
C ASP A 96 0.71 -17.03 18.46
N ALA A 97 1.66 -17.54 17.67
CA ALA A 97 2.62 -16.69 17.00
C ALA A 97 1.96 -15.96 15.82
N GLN A 98 2.23 -14.67 15.70
CA GLN A 98 1.72 -13.82 14.63
C GLN A 98 2.82 -12.90 14.09
N LEU A 99 2.75 -12.62 12.79
CA LEU A 99 3.75 -11.85 12.07
C LEU A 99 3.36 -10.36 11.96
N LEU A 100 4.29 -9.51 12.35
CA LEU A 100 4.22 -8.06 12.24
C LEU A 100 5.25 -7.56 11.24
N ALA A 101 4.88 -6.55 10.46
CA ALA A 101 5.81 -5.77 9.66
C ALA A 101 5.94 -4.34 10.22
N LEU A 102 7.16 -3.92 10.52
CA LEU A 102 7.48 -2.62 11.12
C LEU A 102 8.19 -1.74 10.10
N GLN A 103 7.70 -0.51 9.92
CA GLN A 103 8.24 0.47 8.97
C GLN A 103 8.36 1.84 9.65
N PRO A 104 9.28 2.72 9.22
CA PRO A 104 9.25 4.11 9.68
C PRO A 104 7.92 4.77 9.32
N PHE A 105 7.34 5.52 10.27
CA PHE A 105 6.20 6.37 9.99
C PHE A 105 6.67 7.65 9.30
N HIS A 106 5.91 8.07 8.30
CA HIS A 106 6.13 9.32 7.59
C HIS A 106 4.86 10.15 7.74
N GLU A 107 4.82 10.97 8.78
CA GLU A 107 3.63 11.71 9.22
C GLU A 107 2.98 12.52 8.10
N ASP A 108 3.79 13.20 7.30
CA ASP A 108 3.30 14.03 6.22
C ASP A 108 3.22 13.30 4.87
N ALA A 109 3.53 12.01 4.81
CA ALA A 109 3.43 11.29 3.55
C ALA A 109 1.97 11.06 3.18
N ARG A 110 1.62 11.37 1.93
CA ARG A 110 0.26 11.22 1.40
C ARG A 110 0.23 10.13 0.34
N ALA A 111 -0.74 9.23 0.43
CA ALA A 111 -0.96 8.27 -0.64
C ALA A 111 -1.26 9.02 -1.95
N LEU A 112 -0.76 8.53 -3.09
CA LEU A 112 -1.04 9.16 -4.39
C LEU A 112 -2.55 9.25 -4.66
N PHE A 113 -3.32 8.28 -4.16
CA PHE A 113 -4.78 8.30 -4.14
C PHE A 113 -5.37 9.60 -3.56
N GLN A 114 -4.81 10.10 -2.46
CA GLN A 114 -5.29 11.25 -1.70
C GLN A 114 -4.77 12.59 -2.24
N LEU A 115 -3.84 12.59 -3.19
CA LEU A 115 -3.30 13.84 -3.73
C LEU A 115 -4.34 14.56 -4.58
N ASP A 116 -4.48 15.86 -4.31
CA ASP A 116 -5.07 16.81 -5.24
C ASP A 116 -3.99 17.37 -6.17
N TYR A 117 -3.91 16.76 -7.35
CA TYR A 117 -2.93 17.11 -8.37
C TYR A 117 -3.14 18.52 -8.95
N THR A 118 -4.32 19.12 -8.78
CA THR A 118 -4.60 20.48 -9.25
C THR A 118 -3.94 21.54 -8.38
N GLN A 119 -3.64 21.20 -7.12
CA GLN A 119 -2.95 22.06 -6.16
C GLN A 119 -1.42 22.02 -6.30
N LEU A 120 -0.90 21.03 -7.04
CA LEU A 120 0.53 20.95 -7.33
C LEU A 120 0.89 21.96 -8.42
N SER A 121 1.98 22.69 -8.26
CA SER A 121 2.57 23.50 -9.32
C SER A 121 3.04 22.64 -10.50
N LEU A 122 3.23 23.24 -11.67
CA LEU A 122 3.75 22.52 -12.84
C LEU A 122 5.11 21.85 -12.54
N ALA A 123 6.00 22.53 -11.80
CA ALA A 123 7.30 22.00 -11.44
C ALA A 123 7.19 20.75 -10.55
N GLU A 124 6.29 20.77 -9.56
CA GLU A 124 6.02 19.62 -8.69
C GLU A 124 5.40 18.46 -9.47
N ARG A 125 4.46 18.73 -10.39
CA ARG A 125 3.87 17.70 -11.25
C ARG A 125 4.92 17.05 -12.15
N VAL A 126 5.82 17.83 -12.74
CA VAL A 126 6.95 17.32 -13.54
C VAL A 126 7.90 16.49 -12.69
N ALA A 127 8.23 16.95 -11.47
CA ALA A 127 9.09 16.20 -10.55
C ALA A 127 8.45 14.87 -10.14
N LEU A 128 7.16 14.88 -9.79
CA LEU A 128 6.39 13.69 -9.47
C LEU A 128 6.34 12.72 -10.66
N ALA A 129 6.06 13.23 -11.87
CA ALA A 129 6.05 12.44 -13.09
C ALA A 129 7.40 11.74 -13.32
N LYS A 130 8.53 12.46 -13.22
CA LYS A 130 9.87 11.86 -13.35
C LYS A 130 10.09 10.70 -12.40
N GLN A 131 9.67 10.83 -11.13
CA GLN A 131 9.78 9.76 -10.14
C GLN A 131 8.92 8.55 -10.50
N LEU A 132 7.66 8.77 -10.90
CA LEU A 132 6.76 7.69 -11.32
C LEU A 132 7.28 6.95 -12.55
N LEU A 133 7.82 7.69 -13.53
CA LEU A 133 8.41 7.11 -14.73
C LEU A 133 9.66 6.27 -14.40
N ASP A 134 10.50 6.70 -13.45
CA ASP A 134 11.64 5.89 -13.00
C ASP A 134 11.17 4.60 -12.30
N ILE A 135 10.16 4.69 -11.43
CA ILE A 135 9.55 3.54 -10.77
C ILE A 135 8.99 2.55 -11.81
N ILE A 136 8.20 3.03 -12.78
CA ILE A 136 7.63 2.19 -13.85
C ILE A 136 8.75 1.51 -14.64
N ARG A 137 9.76 2.27 -15.06
CA ARG A 137 10.90 1.75 -15.84
C ARG A 137 11.62 0.63 -15.09
N ARG A 138 11.87 0.82 -13.78
CA ARG A 138 12.50 -0.19 -12.92
C ARG A 138 11.63 -1.44 -12.76
N ALA A 139 10.33 -1.26 -12.51
CA ALA A 139 9.38 -2.36 -12.38
C ALA A 139 9.28 -3.19 -13.68
N LEU A 140 9.18 -2.53 -14.83
CA LEU A 140 9.20 -3.17 -16.15
C LEU A 140 10.53 -3.88 -16.42
N GLY A 141 11.66 -3.27 -16.06
CA GLY A 141 12.97 -3.89 -16.16
C GLY A 141 13.08 -5.18 -15.34
N ALA A 142 12.53 -5.18 -14.12
CA ALA A 142 12.46 -6.37 -13.28
C ALA A 142 11.57 -7.46 -13.90
N TYR A 143 10.40 -7.08 -14.42
CA TYR A 143 9.48 -8.01 -15.07
C TYR A 143 10.10 -8.67 -16.30
N ARG A 144 10.72 -7.88 -17.19
CA ARG A 144 11.40 -8.40 -18.38
C ARG A 144 12.53 -9.37 -18.03
N LYS A 145 13.29 -9.09 -16.97
CA LYS A 145 14.44 -9.91 -16.58
C LYS A 145 14.09 -11.15 -15.76
N ARG A 146 13.02 -11.08 -14.95
CA ARG A 146 12.77 -12.08 -13.90
C ARG A 146 11.33 -12.62 -13.85
N GLY A 147 10.42 -12.06 -14.64
CA GLY A 147 9.01 -12.47 -14.68
C GLY A 147 8.16 -12.00 -13.49
N TRP A 148 8.66 -11.09 -12.66
CA TRP A 148 7.95 -10.51 -11.52
C TRP A 148 8.24 -9.01 -11.36
N MET A 149 7.36 -8.28 -10.70
CA MET A 149 7.52 -6.85 -10.38
C MET A 149 6.84 -6.50 -9.04
N PRO A 150 7.21 -5.37 -8.38
CA PRO A 150 6.53 -4.91 -7.17
C PRO A 150 5.05 -4.55 -7.42
N ASP A 151 4.21 -4.66 -6.37
CA ASP A 151 2.83 -4.21 -6.44
C ASP A 151 2.70 -2.70 -6.19
N LEU A 152 2.48 -1.92 -7.27
CA LEU A 152 2.33 -0.47 -7.18
C LEU A 152 0.90 0.05 -6.99
N TYR A 153 -0.16 -0.76 -7.14
CA TYR A 153 -1.56 -0.28 -7.26
C TYR A 153 -2.44 -0.66 -6.06
N GLY A 154 -1.86 -0.76 -4.87
CA GLY A 154 -2.58 -1.25 -3.69
C GLY A 154 -3.93 -0.58 -3.43
N ARG A 155 -4.79 -1.31 -2.71
CA ARG A 155 -6.11 -0.86 -2.29
C ARG A 155 -6.16 -0.71 -0.79
N SER A 156 -6.82 0.34 -0.33
CA SER A 156 -7.44 0.37 0.99
C SER A 156 -8.74 -0.43 0.98
N SER A 157 -9.11 -1.00 2.11
CA SER A 157 -10.48 -1.45 2.36
C SER A 157 -10.89 -0.99 3.75
N GLY A 158 -12.08 -0.41 3.84
CA GLY A 158 -12.61 0.21 5.05
C GLY A 158 -13.00 -0.79 6.13
N SER A 159 -13.29 -2.05 5.78
CA SER A 159 -13.68 -3.08 6.77
C SER A 159 -13.50 -4.52 6.27
N ASN A 160 -13.45 -5.48 7.19
CA ASN A 160 -13.47 -6.92 6.87
C ASN A 160 -14.73 -7.33 6.09
N ALA A 161 -15.89 -6.76 6.39
CA ALA A 161 -17.12 -7.07 5.67
C ALA A 161 -17.03 -6.65 4.18
N GLU A 162 -16.47 -5.46 3.92
CA GLU A 162 -16.24 -4.98 2.54
C GLU A 162 -15.25 -5.88 1.79
N ARG A 163 -14.22 -6.40 2.47
CA ARG A 163 -13.24 -7.35 1.91
C ARG A 163 -13.92 -8.65 1.51
N THR A 164 -14.67 -9.25 2.43
CA THR A 164 -15.36 -10.52 2.20
C THR A 164 -16.34 -10.42 1.03
N GLU A 165 -17.11 -9.34 0.95
CA GLU A 165 -18.03 -9.08 -0.17
C GLU A 165 -17.27 -8.93 -1.50
N ASN A 166 -16.20 -8.13 -1.51
CA ASN A 166 -15.38 -7.91 -2.72
C ASN A 166 -14.70 -9.18 -3.24
N ASN A 167 -14.42 -10.16 -2.37
CA ASN A 167 -13.74 -11.40 -2.74
C ASN A 167 -14.68 -12.50 -3.24
N ARG A 168 -16.01 -12.29 -3.21
CA ARG A 168 -16.98 -13.26 -3.73
C ARG A 168 -16.82 -13.50 -5.23
N TRP A 169 -17.09 -14.72 -5.67
CA TRP A 169 -16.83 -15.16 -7.04
C TRP A 169 -17.62 -14.34 -8.08
N TYR A 170 -18.86 -13.97 -7.80
CA TYR A 170 -19.70 -13.16 -8.70
C TYR A 170 -19.21 -11.71 -8.85
N ARG A 171 -18.38 -11.21 -7.92
CA ARG A 171 -17.70 -9.91 -8.06
C ARG A 171 -16.46 -9.98 -8.95
N PHE A 172 -16.09 -11.16 -9.46
CA PHE A 172 -14.90 -11.31 -10.29
C PHE A 172 -14.89 -10.42 -11.55
N PRO A 173 -15.97 -10.34 -12.37
CA PRO A 173 -15.99 -9.43 -13.51
C PRO A 173 -15.78 -7.98 -13.10
N TRP A 174 -16.45 -7.55 -12.02
CA TRP A 174 -16.26 -6.22 -11.44
C TRP A 174 -14.83 -5.98 -10.95
N ARG A 175 -14.18 -6.98 -10.33
CA ARG A 175 -12.78 -6.88 -9.89
C ARG A 175 -11.83 -6.70 -11.07
N VAL A 176 -12.04 -7.44 -12.16
CA VAL A 176 -11.25 -7.30 -13.38
C VAL A 176 -11.47 -5.92 -13.99
N TRP A 177 -12.72 -5.48 -14.14
CA TRP A 177 -13.05 -4.14 -14.62
C TRP A 177 -12.41 -3.04 -13.77
N SER A 178 -12.61 -3.10 -12.45
CA SER A 178 -12.03 -2.14 -11.49
C SER A 178 -10.51 -2.12 -11.60
N PHE A 179 -9.86 -3.28 -11.73
CA PHE A 179 -8.42 -3.38 -11.89
C PHE A 179 -7.93 -2.73 -13.20
N VAL A 180 -8.60 -2.99 -14.33
CA VAL A 180 -8.17 -2.50 -15.64
C VAL A 180 -8.50 -1.02 -15.85
N ILE A 181 -9.64 -0.55 -15.34
CA ILE A 181 -10.16 0.79 -15.63
C ILE A 181 -9.96 1.74 -14.46
N GLN A 182 -10.31 1.33 -13.25
CA GLN A 182 -10.35 2.25 -12.10
C GLN A 182 -8.99 2.40 -11.43
N ARG A 183 -8.17 1.34 -11.40
CA ARG A 183 -6.87 1.40 -10.74
C ARG A 183 -5.82 1.97 -11.66
N ASN A 184 -5.40 3.19 -11.40
CA ASN A 184 -4.27 3.84 -12.04
C ASN A 184 -3.18 4.19 -11.02
N LEU A 185 -1.96 4.40 -11.51
CA LEU A 185 -0.79 4.59 -10.65
C LEU A 185 -0.89 5.89 -9.83
N LEU A 186 -1.48 6.93 -10.43
CA LEU A 186 -1.76 8.22 -9.78
C LEU A 186 -2.86 8.12 -8.71
N ARG A 187 -3.51 6.97 -8.59
CA ARG A 187 -4.51 6.65 -7.56
C ARG A 187 -4.09 5.42 -6.74
N ALA A 188 -2.80 5.13 -6.66
CA ALA A 188 -2.26 4.06 -5.85
C ALA A 188 -2.29 4.39 -4.35
N ASN A 189 -2.62 3.39 -3.52
CA ASN A 189 -2.44 3.48 -2.06
C ASN A 189 -1.07 2.96 -1.59
N ASN A 190 -0.40 2.12 -2.41
CA ASN A 190 0.92 1.59 -2.08
C ASN A 190 2.06 2.57 -2.36
N LEU A 191 1.78 3.65 -3.10
CA LEU A 191 2.74 4.71 -3.35
C LEU A 191 2.33 5.94 -2.54
N MET A 192 3.29 6.49 -1.80
CA MET A 192 3.09 7.70 -1.01
C MET A 192 4.11 8.76 -1.44
N LEU A 193 3.66 10.01 -1.55
CA LEU A 193 4.51 11.17 -1.72
C LEU A 193 4.85 11.72 -0.34
N THR A 194 6.13 11.65 0.03
CA THR A 194 6.67 12.33 1.21
C THR A 194 6.74 13.84 0.96
N THR A 195 6.55 14.64 2.01
CA THR A 195 6.81 16.08 2.00
C THR A 195 8.20 16.36 2.57
N GLY A 196 8.65 17.61 2.48
CA GLY A 196 9.94 18.07 3.00
C GLY A 196 10.82 18.68 1.91
N GLN A 197 12.12 18.85 2.22
CA GLN A 197 13.08 19.48 1.31
C GLN A 197 13.39 18.65 0.06
N ASP A 198 13.22 17.32 0.14
CA ASP A 198 13.39 16.41 -1.00
C ASP A 198 12.17 15.48 -1.16
N PRO A 199 11.04 15.98 -1.70
CA PRO A 199 9.84 15.18 -1.88
C PRO A 199 10.11 13.95 -2.74
N ARG A 200 9.79 12.77 -2.20
CA ARG A 200 9.99 11.50 -2.89
C ARG A 200 8.77 10.60 -2.84
N VAL A 201 8.53 9.90 -3.95
CA VAL A 201 7.56 8.82 -4.03
C VAL A 201 8.18 7.56 -3.47
N ILE A 202 7.56 6.96 -2.46
CA ILE A 202 8.01 5.74 -1.80
C ILE A 202 6.98 4.62 -1.94
N LEU A 203 7.46 3.38 -2.11
CA LEU A 203 6.63 2.18 -2.01
C LEU A 203 6.53 1.75 -0.55
N VAL A 204 5.31 1.65 -0.03
CA VAL A 204 5.08 1.27 1.37
C VAL A 204 4.69 -0.18 1.57
N ASP A 205 4.33 -0.89 0.50
CA ASP A 205 3.93 -2.29 0.57
C ASP A 205 4.79 -3.17 -0.35
N TYR A 206 5.28 -4.27 0.21
CA TYR A 206 6.23 -5.18 -0.44
C TYR A 206 5.70 -6.61 -0.54
N ASP A 207 4.39 -6.80 -0.36
CA ASP A 207 3.81 -8.13 -0.37
C ASP A 207 3.88 -8.76 -1.77
N PRO A 208 4.42 -9.98 -1.88
CA PRO A 208 4.42 -10.71 -3.14
C PRO A 208 3.03 -11.29 -3.42
N VAL A 209 2.72 -11.51 -4.69
CA VAL A 209 1.52 -12.26 -5.08
C VAL A 209 1.73 -13.75 -4.76
N LEU A 210 1.03 -14.27 -3.75
CA LEU A 210 1.18 -15.65 -3.25
C LEU A 210 0.38 -16.71 -4.03
N ARG A 211 -0.19 -16.37 -5.18
CA ARG A 211 -0.98 -17.30 -6.03
C ARG A 211 -0.07 -18.18 -6.91
N GLY A 212 -0.65 -19.18 -7.57
CA GLY A 212 0.09 -20.07 -8.47
C GLY A 212 0.82 -19.36 -9.61
N LYS A 213 1.85 -20.00 -10.19
CA LYS A 213 2.74 -19.39 -11.21
C LYS A 213 1.99 -18.86 -12.44
N LEU A 214 0.96 -19.56 -12.91
CA LEU A 214 0.14 -19.10 -14.04
C LEU A 214 -0.58 -17.79 -13.72
N TYR A 215 -1.19 -17.71 -12.54
CA TYR A 215 -1.84 -16.49 -12.06
C TYR A 215 -0.83 -15.34 -11.96
N GLN A 216 0.34 -15.58 -11.36
CA GLN A 216 1.38 -14.55 -11.26
C GLN A 216 1.80 -14.02 -12.63
N ARG A 217 2.01 -14.91 -13.61
CA ARG A 217 2.37 -14.51 -14.98
C ARG A 217 1.31 -13.63 -15.61
N ILE A 218 0.05 -14.06 -15.60
CA ILE A 218 -1.07 -13.29 -16.14
C ILE A 218 -1.18 -11.93 -15.42
N TYR A 219 -1.11 -11.95 -14.10
CA TYR A 219 -1.19 -10.76 -13.26
C TYR A 219 -0.11 -9.73 -13.58
N TYR A 220 1.16 -10.15 -13.65
CA TYR A 220 2.26 -9.24 -13.97
C TYR A 220 2.25 -8.79 -15.44
N ALA A 221 1.81 -9.63 -16.37
CA ALA A 221 1.62 -9.25 -17.76
C ALA A 221 0.57 -8.14 -17.91
N LEU A 222 -0.59 -8.31 -17.27
CA LEU A 222 -1.64 -7.29 -17.24
C LEU A 222 -1.11 -5.97 -16.65
N ARG A 223 -0.32 -6.02 -15.57
CA ARG A 223 0.29 -4.81 -15.00
C ARG A 223 1.26 -4.12 -15.93
N ALA A 224 2.10 -4.89 -16.64
CA ALA A 224 3.00 -4.33 -17.63
C ALA A 224 2.22 -3.58 -18.73
N LEU A 225 1.07 -4.11 -19.15
CA LEU A 225 0.18 -3.44 -20.11
C LEU A 225 -0.46 -2.18 -19.51
N LEU A 226 -0.90 -2.23 -18.24
CA LEU A 226 -1.51 -1.06 -17.56
C LEU A 226 -0.53 0.11 -17.43
N PHE A 227 0.77 -0.13 -17.35
CA PHE A 227 1.75 0.96 -17.36
C PHE A 227 1.69 1.81 -18.63
N LEU A 228 1.32 1.26 -19.80
CA LEU A 228 1.13 2.06 -21.02
C LEU A 228 0.06 3.13 -20.82
N ARG A 229 -1.07 2.75 -20.21
CA ARG A 229 -2.13 3.69 -19.83
C ARG A 229 -1.61 4.69 -18.80
N ASP A 230 -0.85 4.26 -17.80
CA ASP A 230 -0.33 5.16 -16.77
C ASP A 230 0.68 6.18 -17.32
N PHE A 231 1.47 5.84 -18.35
CA PHE A 231 2.31 6.82 -19.05
C PHE A 231 1.47 7.97 -19.63
N LEU A 232 0.35 7.66 -20.28
CA LEU A 232 -0.56 8.68 -20.83
C LEU A 232 -1.19 9.53 -19.72
N LEU A 233 -1.65 8.88 -18.64
CA LEU A 233 -2.26 9.58 -17.51
C LEU A 233 -1.26 10.50 -16.79
N ILE A 234 0.01 10.10 -16.68
CA ILE A 234 1.07 10.96 -16.14
C ILE A 234 1.26 12.19 -17.04
N GLY A 235 1.25 12.02 -18.37
CA GLY A 235 1.33 13.15 -19.31
C GLY A 235 0.17 14.13 -19.14
N VAL A 236 -1.06 13.63 -19.07
CA VAL A 236 -2.25 14.44 -18.82
C VAL A 236 -2.17 15.15 -17.47
N MET A 237 -1.73 14.46 -16.42
CA MET A 237 -1.55 15.00 -15.07
C MET A 237 -0.54 16.15 -15.07
N VAL A 238 0.58 16.01 -15.78
CA VAL A 238 1.59 17.09 -15.87
C VAL A 238 0.98 18.36 -16.47
N VAL A 239 0.28 18.22 -17.60
CA VAL A 239 -0.26 19.36 -18.35
C VAL A 239 -1.42 20.01 -17.60
N THR A 240 -2.39 19.22 -17.15
CA THR A 240 -3.69 19.73 -16.68
C THR A 240 -3.85 19.69 -15.17
N GLY A 241 -3.04 18.92 -14.46
CA GLY A 241 -3.27 18.59 -13.05
C GLY A 241 -4.48 17.66 -12.83
N VAL A 242 -5.20 17.27 -13.88
CA VAL A 242 -6.39 16.43 -13.78
C VAL A 242 -6.01 14.95 -13.87
N VAL A 243 -6.53 14.16 -12.95
CA VAL A 243 -6.40 12.69 -12.95
C VAL A 243 -7.78 12.07 -12.84
N PRO A 244 -8.15 11.14 -13.75
CA PRO A 244 -9.45 10.47 -13.69
C PRO A 244 -9.73 9.93 -12.29
N ASN A 245 -10.88 10.34 -11.73
CA ASN A 245 -11.39 9.82 -10.48
C ASN A 245 -12.61 8.93 -10.77
N PRO A 246 -12.42 7.60 -10.90
CA PRO A 246 -13.53 6.70 -11.17
C PRO A 246 -14.57 6.63 -10.03
N GLY A 247 -14.24 7.16 -8.84
CA GLY A 247 -15.13 7.18 -7.68
C GLY A 247 -16.10 8.36 -7.64
N ARG A 248 -15.99 9.34 -8.55
CA ARG A 248 -16.88 10.53 -8.57
C ARG A 248 -18.13 10.36 -9.45
N ALA A 249 -18.23 9.25 -10.20
CA ALA A 249 -19.32 9.01 -11.15
C ALA A 249 -20.58 8.35 -10.55
N SER A 250 -20.60 8.05 -9.25
CA SER A 250 -21.80 7.60 -8.54
C SER A 250 -22.04 8.54 -7.38
N GLY A 251 -23.16 9.26 -7.39
CA GLY A 251 -23.56 10.29 -6.42
C GLY A 251 -23.80 9.82 -4.97
N HIS A 252 -22.91 8.99 -4.43
CA HIS A 252 -22.79 8.82 -3.01
C HIS A 252 -21.80 9.85 -2.47
N PRO A 253 -22.20 10.67 -1.48
CA PRO A 253 -21.27 11.59 -0.84
C PRO A 253 -20.10 10.75 -0.33
N ALA A 254 -18.89 11.15 -0.71
CA ALA A 254 -17.68 10.64 -0.10
C ALA A 254 -17.88 10.80 1.41
N LYS A 255 -17.93 9.68 2.15
CA LYS A 255 -17.70 9.74 3.58
C LYS A 255 -16.32 10.35 3.72
N GLN A 256 -16.29 11.64 4.05
CA GLN A 256 -15.07 12.29 4.48
C GLN A 256 -14.56 11.41 5.62
N GLN A 257 -13.39 10.80 5.42
CA GLN A 257 -12.60 10.38 6.56
C GLN A 257 -12.12 11.68 7.19
N THR A 258 -12.94 12.20 8.11
CA THR A 258 -12.61 13.20 9.12
C THR A 258 -12.05 12.49 10.32
#